data_AF-A0A1Q7Y4F9-F1
#
_entry.id   AF-A0A1Q7Y4F9-F1
#
_cell.length_a   1.000
_cell.length_b   1.000
_cell.length_c   1.000
_cell.angle_alpha   90.00
_cell.angle_beta   90.00
_cell.angle_gamma   90.00
#
_symmetry.space_group_name_H-M   'P 1'
#
loop_
_entity.id
_entity.type
_entity.pdbx_description
1 polymer ?
#
loop_
_entity_poly.entity_id
_entity_poly.type
_entity_poly.pdbx_seq_one_letter_code
_entity_poly.pdbx_strand_id
1 'polypeptide(L)'
;MMLASSAAIAMGDAPDPVTGQRHHDLGHAAEAIDLLVLLREKTEGHRSAAETQVLEGLIYDLQLHYVEATKRAGSRPGQARP
;
A
#
# COMPACT_ATOMS: atom_id res chain seq x y z
N MET A 1 0.51 -1.86 -11.98
CA MET A 1 -0.52 -0.79 -11.91
C MET A 1 -1.67 -1.16 -10.97
N MET A 2 -2.44 -2.24 -11.19
CA MET A 2 -3.58 -2.62 -10.32
C MET A 2 -3.25 -2.76 -8.81
N LEU A 3 -2.14 -3.42 -8.45
CA LEU A 3 -1.73 -3.60 -7.05
C LEU A 3 -1.33 -2.29 -6.36
N ALA A 4 -0.61 -1.42 -7.08
CA ALA A 4 -0.21 -0.11 -6.61
C ALA A 4 -1.43 0.77 -6.28
N SER A 5 -2.42 0.77 -7.18
CA SER A 5 -3.67 1.49 -7.00
C SER A 5 -4.48 0.94 -5.82
N SER A 6 -4.51 -0.38 -5.64
CA SER A 6 -5.19 -1.03 -4.50
C SER A 6 -4.57 -0.64 -3.15
N ALA A 7 -3.23 -0.60 -3.07
CA ALA A 7 -2.53 -0.19 -1.85
C ALA A 7 -2.80 1.30 -1.52
N ALA A 8 -2.73 2.19 -2.50
CA ALA A 8 -3.02 3.62 -2.30
C ALA A 8 -4.47 3.88 -1.83
N ILE A 9 -5.44 3.12 -2.35
CA ILE A 9 -6.84 3.19 -1.92
C ILE A 9 -6.99 2.68 -0.47
N ALA A 10 -6.40 1.53 -0.14
CA ALA A 10 -6.46 0.94 1.20
C ALA A 10 -5.77 1.79 2.28
N MET A 11 -4.76 2.58 1.90
CA MET A 11 -4.09 3.54 2.78
C MET A 11 -4.88 4.85 2.98
N GLY A 12 -5.90 5.10 2.16
CA GLY A 12 -6.71 6.32 2.19
C GLY A 12 -6.11 7.50 1.43
N ASP A 13 -5.07 7.27 0.61
CA ASP A 13 -4.46 8.28 -0.27
C ASP A 13 -5.27 8.52 -1.54
N ALA A 14 -6.11 7.56 -1.91
CA ALA A 14 -7.09 7.68 -2.98
C ALA A 14 -8.48 7.24 -2.49
N PRO A 15 -9.57 7.91 -2.91
CA PRO A 15 -10.93 7.45 -2.60
C PRO A 15 -11.18 6.10 -3.29
N ASP A 16 -11.84 5.17 -2.58
CA ASP A 16 -12.32 3.93 -3.18
C ASP A 16 -13.29 4.28 -4.34
N PRO A 17 -12.98 3.88 -5.59
CA PRO A 17 -13.81 4.20 -6.74
C PRO A 17 -15.18 3.50 -6.73
N VAL A 18 -15.35 2.47 -5.89
CA VAL A 18 -16.59 1.69 -5.76
C VAL A 18 -17.49 2.27 -4.67
N THR A 19 -16.91 2.67 -3.53
CA THR A 19 -17.70 3.12 -2.36
C THR A 19 -17.64 4.64 -2.13
N GLY A 20 -16.69 5.34 -2.73
CA GLY A 20 -16.41 6.76 -2.50
C GLY A 20 -15.86 7.06 -1.10
N GLN A 21 -15.67 6.04 -0.25
CA GLN A 21 -15.21 6.21 1.12
C GLN A 21 -13.71 5.96 1.24
N ARG A 22 -13.02 6.77 2.05
CA ARG A 22 -11.65 6.47 2.44
C ARG A 22 -11.71 5.44 3.57
N HIS A 23 -11.56 4.16 3.20
CA HIS A 23 -11.44 3.10 4.18
C HIS A 23 -9.96 2.86 4.46
N HIS A 24 -9.53 3.15 5.69
CA HIS A 24 -8.16 2.89 6.14
C HIS A 24 -8.05 1.44 6.61
N ASP A 25 -7.96 0.50 5.67
CA ASP A 25 -7.70 -0.91 5.97
C ASP A 25 -6.19 -1.18 5.85
N LEU A 26 -5.50 -0.94 6.96
CA LEU A 26 -4.07 -1.21 7.08
C LEU A 26 -3.75 -2.72 6.98
N GLY A 27 -4.73 -3.62 7.15
CA GLY A 27 -4.53 -5.04 6.88
C GLY A 27 -4.41 -5.29 5.38
N HIS A 28 -5.38 -4.78 4.62
CA HIS A 28 -5.41 -4.90 3.16
C HIS A 28 -4.22 -4.18 2.48
N ALA A 29 -3.81 -3.03 3.01
CA ALA A 29 -2.63 -2.32 2.51
C ALA A 29 -1.34 -3.14 2.73
N ALA A 30 -1.20 -3.79 3.89
CA ALA A 30 -0.04 -4.65 4.16
C ALA A 30 0.01 -5.86 3.22
N GLU A 31 -1.11 -6.56 3.02
CA GLU A 31 -1.19 -7.70 2.08
C GLU A 31 -0.81 -7.30 0.65
N ALA A 32 -1.24 -6.12 0.19
CA ALA A 32 -0.89 -5.61 -1.13
C ALA A 32 0.61 -5.28 -1.25
N ILE A 33 1.22 -4.68 -0.21
CA ILE A 33 2.65 -4.40 -0.15
C ILE A 33 3.47 -5.71 -0.13
N ASP A 34 3.05 -6.68 0.66
CA ASP A 34 3.71 -8.00 0.74
C ASP A 34 3.67 -8.73 -0.60
N LEU A 35 2.55 -8.66 -1.31
CA LEU A 35 2.45 -9.25 -2.65
C LEU A 35 3.36 -8.53 -3.67
N LEU A 36 3.50 -7.21 -3.57
CA LEU A 36 4.45 -6.45 -4.40
C LEU A 36 5.91 -6.82 -4.08
N VAL A 37 6.24 -7.02 -2.80
CA VAL A 37 7.55 -7.52 -2.35
C VAL A 37 7.81 -8.92 -2.89
N LEU A 38 6.84 -9.83 -2.78
CA LEU A 38 6.96 -11.19 -3.31
C LEU A 38 7.14 -11.19 -4.84
N LEU A 39 6.46 -10.29 -5.55
CA LEU A 39 6.66 -10.10 -6.99
C LEU A 39 8.07 -9.59 -7.30
N ARG A 40 8.60 -8.64 -6.52
CA ARG A 40 9.98 -8.14 -6.67
C ARG A 40 10.99 -9.29 -6.59
N GLU A 41 10.84 -10.14 -5.59
CA GLU A 41 11.72 -11.29 -5.36
C GLU A 41 11.58 -12.33 -6.47
N LYS A 42 10.36 -12.70 -6.86
CA LYS A 42 10.14 -13.68 -7.94
C LYS A 42 10.59 -13.20 -9.32
N THR A 43 10.64 -11.90 -9.53
CA THR A 43 11.07 -11.28 -10.80
C THR A 43 12.50 -10.77 -10.75
N GLU A 44 13.26 -11.07 -9.69
CA GLU A 44 14.67 -10.74 -9.60
C GLU A 44 15.47 -11.47 -10.69
N GLY A 45 16.49 -10.81 -11.25
CA GLY A 45 17.29 -11.31 -12.37
C GLY A 45 16.60 -11.29 -13.75
N HIS A 46 15.29 -11.04 -13.81
CA HIS A 46 14.50 -10.98 -15.05
C HIS A 46 14.05 -9.55 -15.41
N ARG A 47 14.41 -8.55 -14.60
CA ARG A 47 14.05 -7.15 -14.76
C ARG A 47 15.24 -6.32 -15.24
N SER A 48 14.96 -5.34 -16.08
CA SER A 48 15.93 -4.29 -16.41
C SER A 48 16.20 -3.39 -15.20
N ALA A 49 17.30 -2.61 -15.25
CA ALA A 49 17.62 -1.64 -14.21
C ALA A 49 16.52 -0.58 -14.01
N ALA A 50 15.85 -0.18 -15.09
CA ALA A 50 14.74 0.77 -15.04
C ALA A 50 13.50 0.18 -14.36
N GLU A 51 13.10 -1.05 -14.72
CA GLU A 51 11.97 -1.74 -14.08
C GLU A 51 12.24 -2.03 -12.61
N THR A 52 13.49 -2.32 -12.27
CA THR A 52 13.92 -2.52 -10.88
C THR A 52 13.76 -1.23 -10.07
N GLN A 53 14.30 -0.11 -10.56
CA GLN A 53 14.14 1.19 -9.89
C GLN A 53 12.68 1.61 -9.72
N VAL A 54 11.85 1.42 -10.75
CA VAL A 54 10.42 1.76 -10.67
C VAL A 54 9.71 0.90 -9.63
N LEU A 55 9.96 -0.42 -9.61
CA LEU A 55 9.30 -1.30 -8.64
C LEU A 55 9.77 -1.04 -7.21
N GLU A 56 11.07 -0.81 -7.01
CA GLU A 56 11.61 -0.51 -5.68
C GLU A 56 11.15 0.84 -5.15
N GLY A 57 11.14 1.88 -6.00
CA GLY A 57 10.61 3.19 -5.62
C GLY A 57 9.14 3.11 -5.21
N LEU A 58 8.33 2.38 -5.98
CA LEU A 58 6.92 2.16 -5.65
C LEU A 58 6.75 1.42 -4.31
N ILE A 59 7.51 0.34 -4.07
CA ILE A 59 7.43 -0.41 -2.81
C ILE A 59 7.84 0.48 -1.63
N TYR A 60 8.91 1.26 -1.80
CA TYR A 60 9.40 2.18 -0.79
C TYR A 60 8.35 3.23 -0.40
N ASP A 61 7.74 3.89 -1.40
CA ASP A 61 6.73 4.92 -1.17
C ASP A 61 5.51 4.33 -0.44
N LEU A 62 5.04 3.15 -0.86
CA LEU A 62 3.92 2.46 -0.22
C LEU A 62 4.24 2.05 1.23
N GLN A 63 5.45 1.56 1.50
CA GLN A 63 5.89 1.21 2.85
C GLN A 63 5.99 2.45 3.75
N LEU A 64 6.49 3.56 3.22
CA LEU A 64 6.58 4.82 3.97
C LEU A 64 5.18 5.32 4.35
N HIS A 65 4.26 5.39 3.38
CA HIS A 65 2.87 5.79 3.62
C HIS A 65 2.18 4.84 4.61
N TYR A 66 2.45 3.54 4.54
CA TYR A 66 1.95 2.55 5.49
C TYR A 66 2.42 2.82 6.93
N VAL A 67 3.72 3.10 7.12
CA VAL A 67 4.30 3.44 8.42
C VAL A 67 3.72 4.76 8.96
N GLU A 68 3.49 5.74 8.12
CA GLU A 68 2.83 6.99 8.52
C GLU A 68 1.37 6.78 8.91
N ALA A 69 0.64 5.96 8.14
CA ALA A 69 -0.76 5.64 8.40
C ALA A 69 -0.94 4.81 9.69
N THR A 70 -0.06 3.86 9.95
CA THR A 70 -0.04 3.07 11.22
C THR A 70 0.28 3.96 12.42
N LYS A 71 1.23 4.89 12.32
CA LYS A 71 1.52 5.90 13.36
C LYS A 71 0.30 6.81 13.65
N ARG A 72 -0.43 7.22 12.61
CA ARG A 72 -1.69 7.99 12.75
C ARG A 72 -2.82 7.17 13.37
N ALA A 73 -2.97 5.90 13.00
CA ALA A 73 -3.99 5.00 13.55
C ALA A 73 -3.75 4.71 15.04
N GLY A 74 -2.50 4.53 15.47
CA GLY A 74 -2.12 4.39 16.88
C GLY A 74 -2.43 5.61 17.76
N SER A 75 -2.78 6.75 17.16
CA SER A 75 -3.08 8.01 17.84
C SER A 75 -4.58 8.29 18.01
N ARG A 76 -5.48 7.37 17.61
CA ARG A 76 -6.93 7.48 17.83
C ARG A 76 -7.45 6.36 18.74
N PRO A 77 -7.48 6.56 20.07
CA PRO A 77 -8.34 5.74 20.92
C PRO A 77 -9.79 6.16 20.68
N GLY A 78 -10.58 5.28 20.08
CA GLY A 78 -12.03 5.46 19.96
C GLY A 78 -12.47 6.01 18.62
N GLN A 79 -12.77 5.11 17.69
CA GLN A 79 -13.94 5.33 16.85
C GLN A 79 -14.83 4.10 16.98
N ALA A 80 -15.81 4.26 17.89
CA ALA A 80 -16.94 3.38 18.05
C ALA A 80 -17.57 3.07 16.70
N ARG A 81 -17.99 1.83 16.50
CA ARG A 81 -19.04 1.51 15.53
C ARG A 81 -20.31 1.11 16.30
N PRO A 82 -21.48 1.60 15.87
CA PRO A 82 -22.78 1.36 16.49
C PRO A 82 -23.22 -0.10 16.36
#